data_AF-A0A377YRX9-F1
#
_entry.id   AF-A0A377YRX9-F1
#
_cell.length_a   1.000
_cell.length_b   1.000
_cell.length_c   1.000
_cell.angle_alpha   90.00
_cell.angle_beta   90.00
_cell.angle_gamma   90.00
#
_symmetry.space_group_name_H-M   'P 1'
#
loop_
_entity.id
_entity.type
_entity.pdbx_description
1 polymer ?
#
loop_
_entity_poly.entity_id
_entity_poly.type
_entity_poly.pdbx_seq_one_letter_code
_entity_poly.pdbx_strand_id
1 'polypeptide(L)'
;MLHERDPALDLRNVGVAAPYGPVTPQGQHPREYGGSHWCVLVSRTTPAPAPGSDEINRAYEEGWVGNHTLAFIGDTLAENGDKVPELFIVDLPQDEAGWKQPGGAPLAGTATTMPAPPAGVSQRRLTFTHHRRYPGLVNVPRHWVRANPRRRR
;
A
#
# COMPACT_ATOMS: atom_id res chain seq x y z
N MET A 1 -9.70 14.27 -10.49
CA MET A 1 -9.14 13.16 -11.30
C MET A 1 -9.82 11.82 -11.02
N LEU A 2 -9.67 11.15 -9.86
CA LEU A 2 -10.41 9.89 -9.56
C LEU A 2 -11.66 10.09 -8.70
N HIS A 3 -11.56 10.82 -7.59
CA HIS A 3 -12.71 11.17 -6.73
C HIS A 3 -13.86 11.86 -7.49
N GLU A 4 -13.54 12.71 -8.47
CA GLU A 4 -14.51 13.37 -9.35
C GLU A 4 -15.23 12.40 -10.30
N ARG A 5 -14.63 11.24 -10.60
CA ARG A 5 -15.25 10.21 -11.43
C ARG A 5 -16.17 9.33 -10.60
N ASP A 6 -15.65 8.86 -9.47
CA ASP A 6 -16.40 8.08 -8.49
C ASP A 6 -15.68 8.17 -7.13
N PRO A 7 -16.35 8.62 -6.06
CA PRO A 7 -15.78 8.65 -4.71
C PRO A 7 -15.22 7.30 -4.25
N ALA A 8 -15.74 6.18 -4.74
CA ALA A 8 -15.24 4.84 -4.40
C ALA A 8 -13.81 4.60 -4.91
N LEU A 9 -13.35 5.34 -5.92
CA LEU A 9 -11.99 5.24 -6.46
C LEU A 9 -10.95 6.01 -5.64
N ASP A 10 -11.38 6.79 -4.64
CA ASP A 10 -10.49 7.51 -3.75
C ASP A 10 -10.01 6.60 -2.60
N LEU A 11 -8.99 5.80 -2.91
CA LEU A 11 -8.50 4.73 -2.04
C LEU A 11 -7.21 5.11 -1.32
N ARG A 12 -7.13 4.74 -0.04
CA ARG A 12 -5.93 4.93 0.77
C ARG A 12 -4.93 3.79 0.58
N ASN A 13 -3.71 4.14 0.22
CA ASN A 13 -2.58 3.23 0.04
C ASN A 13 -1.41 3.59 0.96
N VAL A 14 -0.45 2.67 1.05
CA VAL A 14 0.87 2.90 1.65
C VAL A 14 1.86 3.20 0.54
N GLY A 15 2.68 4.23 0.74
CA GLY A 15 3.78 4.59 -0.17
C GLY A 15 5.09 4.75 0.58
N VAL A 16 6.18 4.75 -0.17
CA VAL A 16 7.55 4.94 0.34
C VAL A 16 8.22 6.06 -0.43
N ALA A 17 8.92 6.93 0.30
CA ALA A 17 9.84 7.91 -0.26
C ALA A 17 11.26 7.32 -0.25
N ALA A 18 11.72 6.84 -1.40
CA ALA A 18 13.05 6.26 -1.55
C ALA A 18 14.11 7.35 -1.85
N PRO A 19 15.34 7.23 -1.35
CA PRO A 19 16.37 8.28 -1.42
C PRO A 19 17.05 8.36 -2.81
N TYR A 20 16.27 8.28 -3.89
CA TYR A 20 16.77 8.28 -5.30
C TYR A 20 16.28 9.50 -6.10
N GLY A 21 16.33 10.67 -5.47
CA GLY A 21 16.07 11.96 -6.11
C GLY A 21 17.33 12.69 -6.59
N PRO A 22 17.20 13.95 -7.03
CA PRO A 22 15.97 14.74 -7.03
C PRO A 22 15.00 14.33 -8.14
N VAL A 23 13.71 14.60 -7.92
CA VAL A 23 12.66 14.54 -8.94
C VAL A 23 12.35 15.98 -9.35
N THR A 24 12.56 16.28 -10.63
CA THR A 24 12.28 17.60 -11.21
C THR A 24 11.12 17.46 -12.20
N PRO A 25 9.88 17.81 -11.80
CA PRO A 25 8.76 17.85 -12.73
C PRO A 25 8.99 18.95 -13.78
N GLN A 26 8.29 18.84 -14.90
CA GLN A 26 8.45 19.79 -16.01
C GLN A 26 7.87 21.18 -15.69
N GLY A 27 7.08 21.32 -14.63
CA GLY A 27 6.51 22.60 -14.21
C GLY A 27 5.30 23.00 -15.05
N GLN A 28 4.57 22.04 -15.61
CA GLN A 28 3.43 22.31 -16.48
C GLN A 28 2.18 22.76 -15.72
N HIS A 29 2.12 22.51 -14.41
CA HIS A 29 1.00 22.87 -13.56
C HIS A 29 1.48 23.55 -12.25
N PRO A 30 0.81 24.60 -11.74
CA PRO A 30 1.24 25.33 -10.53
C PRO A 30 1.33 24.51 -9.24
N ARG A 31 0.78 23.29 -9.25
CA ARG A 31 0.83 22.34 -8.12
C ARG A 31 1.90 21.25 -8.30
N GLU A 32 2.70 21.33 -9.34
CA GLU A 32 3.88 20.48 -9.49
C GLU A 32 5.02 21.02 -8.63
N TYR A 33 5.55 20.16 -7.79
CA TYR A 33 6.68 20.48 -6.93
C TYR A 33 7.77 19.44 -7.13
N GLY A 34 9.01 19.92 -7.29
CA GLY A 34 10.18 19.05 -7.20
C GLY A 34 10.31 18.46 -5.80
N GLY A 35 10.95 17.29 -5.72
CA GLY A 35 11.16 16.58 -4.47
C GLY A 35 12.57 15.99 -4.39
N SER A 36 13.08 15.82 -3.18
CA SER A 36 14.38 15.18 -2.94
C SER A 36 14.34 13.65 -3.01
N HIS A 37 13.14 13.04 -3.03
CA HIS A 37 12.93 11.60 -2.97
C HIS A 37 12.08 11.11 -4.15
N TRP A 38 12.26 9.84 -4.51
CA TRP A 38 11.41 9.11 -5.43
C TRP A 38 10.27 8.45 -4.64
N CYS A 39 9.04 8.91 -4.83
CA CYS A 39 7.88 8.43 -4.09
C CYS A 39 7.04 7.47 -4.94
N VAL A 40 6.77 6.26 -4.43
CA VAL A 40 5.91 5.27 -5.09
C VAL A 40 4.95 4.64 -4.08
N LEU A 41 3.82 4.14 -4.57
CA LEU A 41 2.97 3.25 -3.78
C LEU A 41 3.63 1.88 -3.66
N VAL A 42 3.43 1.21 -2.53
CA VAL A 42 3.92 -0.16 -2.28
C VAL A 42 2.78 -1.13 -1.94
N SER A 43 1.56 -0.60 -1.85
CA SER A 43 0.33 -1.37 -1.79
C SER A 43 -0.53 -1.14 -3.04
N ARG A 44 -1.40 -2.10 -3.32
CA ARG A 44 -2.49 -2.01 -4.29
C ARG A 44 -3.82 -2.19 -3.56
N THR A 45 -4.78 -1.33 -3.86
CA THR A 45 -6.15 -1.44 -3.35
C THR A 45 -7.15 -1.49 -4.48
N THR A 46 -8.32 -2.07 -4.22
CA THR A 46 -9.49 -2.08 -5.13
C THR A 46 -10.72 -1.55 -4.40
N PRO A 47 -11.63 -0.81 -5.07
CA PRO A 47 -12.86 -0.35 -4.43
C PRO A 47 -13.80 -1.51 -4.05
N ALA A 48 -13.69 -2.64 -4.76
CA ALA A 48 -14.55 -3.80 -4.60
C ALA A 48 -13.70 -5.07 -4.43
N PRO A 49 -13.11 -5.28 -3.24
CA PRO A 49 -12.34 -6.49 -2.95
C PRO A 49 -13.25 -7.71 -3.04
N ALA A 50 -12.79 -8.76 -3.73
CA ALA A 50 -13.51 -10.02 -3.79
C ALA A 50 -13.66 -10.62 -2.37
N PRO A 51 -14.87 -11.04 -1.95
CA PRO A 51 -15.07 -11.75 -0.68
C PRO A 51 -14.13 -12.95 -0.54
N GLY A 52 -13.59 -13.16 0.67
CA GLY A 52 -12.69 -14.26 1.00
C GLY A 52 -11.26 -14.14 0.43
N SER A 53 -10.99 -13.14 -0.41
CA SER A 53 -9.68 -12.95 -1.06
C SER A 53 -8.68 -12.20 -0.17
N ASP A 54 -7.48 -11.98 -0.74
CA ASP A 54 -6.43 -11.12 -0.18
C ASP A 54 -6.51 -9.67 -0.71
N GLU A 55 -7.52 -9.35 -1.52
CA GLU A 55 -7.74 -7.99 -1.99
C GLU A 55 -8.16 -7.08 -0.84
N ILE A 56 -7.67 -5.84 -0.88
CA ILE A 56 -7.94 -4.83 0.14
C ILE A 56 -8.53 -3.57 -0.47
N ASN A 57 -9.44 -2.91 0.24
CA ASN A 57 -9.95 -1.59 -0.14
C ASN A 57 -9.25 -0.43 0.59
N ARG A 58 -8.35 -0.74 1.52
CA ARG A 58 -7.61 0.24 2.31
C ARG A 58 -6.32 -0.34 2.83
N ALA A 59 -5.23 0.43 2.78
CA ALA A 59 -3.96 0.12 3.45
C ALA A 59 -3.55 1.26 4.41
N TYR A 60 -3.16 0.94 5.65
CA TYR A 60 -2.92 1.91 6.72
C TYR A 60 -2.12 1.34 7.92
N GLU A 61 -1.68 2.20 8.83
CA GLU A 61 -0.91 1.86 10.05
C GLU A 61 0.36 1.03 9.79
N GLU A 62 1.19 1.54 8.89
CA GLU A 62 2.45 0.92 8.50
C GLU A 62 3.54 0.95 9.57
N GLY A 63 4.43 -0.03 9.52
CA GLY A 63 5.64 -0.13 10.34
C GLY A 63 6.75 -0.90 9.63
N TRP A 64 7.97 -0.40 9.76
CA TRP A 64 9.17 -1.05 9.20
C TRP A 64 9.47 -2.38 9.89
N VAL A 65 9.82 -3.37 9.08
CA VAL A 65 10.34 -4.68 9.52
C VAL A 65 11.76 -4.81 8.95
N GLY A 66 12.77 -4.36 9.70
CA GLY A 66 14.12 -4.22 9.14
C GLY A 66 14.20 -3.05 8.15
N ASN A 67 15.07 -3.17 7.14
CA ASN A 67 15.39 -2.06 6.22
C ASN A 67 14.67 -2.15 4.86
N HIS A 68 14.18 -3.33 4.49
CA HIS A 68 13.67 -3.59 3.13
C HIS A 68 12.28 -4.22 3.14
N THR A 69 11.57 -4.14 4.27
CA THR A 69 10.26 -4.75 4.41
C THR A 69 9.37 -3.84 5.25
N LEU A 70 8.11 -3.74 4.87
CA LEU A 70 7.11 -2.92 5.54
C LEU A 70 5.87 -3.78 5.80
N ALA A 71 5.35 -3.70 7.02
CA ALA A 71 4.08 -4.33 7.38
C ALA A 71 3.01 -3.26 7.61
N PHE A 72 1.76 -3.55 7.24
CA PHE A 72 0.64 -2.61 7.33
C PHE A 72 -0.67 -3.36 7.52
N ILE A 73 -1.73 -2.65 7.92
CA ILE A 73 -3.09 -3.18 8.03
C ILE A 73 -3.80 -2.97 6.70
N GLY A 74 -4.44 -4.03 6.20
CA GLY A 74 -5.27 -4.03 5.00
C GLY A 74 -6.71 -4.45 5.32
N ASP A 75 -7.70 -3.67 4.89
CA ASP A 75 -9.12 -4.01 5.06
C ASP A 75 -9.57 -4.95 3.94
N THR A 76 -9.84 -6.21 4.29
CA THR A 76 -10.34 -7.26 3.39
C THR A 76 -11.84 -7.44 3.54
N LEU A 77 -12.46 -8.26 2.68
CA LEU A 77 -13.89 -8.54 2.70
C LEU A 77 -14.15 -10.01 3.00
N ALA A 78 -14.93 -10.31 4.04
CA ALA A 78 -15.38 -11.66 4.34
C ALA A 78 -16.52 -12.09 3.41
N GLU A 79 -16.81 -13.39 3.36
CA GLU A 79 -17.89 -13.99 2.54
C GLU A 79 -19.27 -13.39 2.82
N ASN A 80 -19.50 -12.94 4.06
CA ASN A 80 -20.73 -12.28 4.46
C ASN A 80 -20.77 -10.77 4.13
N GLY A 81 -19.72 -10.23 3.49
CA GLY A 81 -19.59 -8.82 3.14
C GLY A 81 -19.02 -7.94 4.24
N ASP A 82 -18.66 -8.48 5.41
CA ASP A 82 -18.05 -7.69 6.48
C ASP A 82 -16.61 -7.31 6.15
N LYS A 83 -16.20 -6.11 6.57
CA LYS A 83 -14.80 -5.70 6.50
C LYS A 83 -14.00 -6.36 7.61
N VAL A 84 -12.89 -7.00 7.23
CA VAL A 84 -11.99 -7.68 8.17
C VAL A 84 -10.58 -7.11 8.00
N PRO A 85 -10.08 -6.31 8.96
CA PRO A 85 -8.72 -5.80 8.95
C PRO A 85 -7.71 -6.94 9.18
N GLU A 86 -6.70 -7.06 8.34
CA GLU A 86 -5.67 -8.09 8.41
C GLU A 86 -4.27 -7.49 8.28
N LEU A 87 -3.26 -8.17 8.79
CA LEU A 87 -1.87 -7.75 8.66
C LEU A 87 -1.34 -8.19 7.28
N PHE A 88 -0.68 -7.28 6.60
CA PHE A 88 0.04 -7.52 5.35
C PHE A 88 1.51 -7.14 5.49
N ILE A 89 2.34 -7.71 4.63
CA ILE A 89 3.76 -7.40 4.52
C ILE A 89 4.16 -7.24 3.05
N VAL A 90 5.09 -6.34 2.78
CA VAL A 90 5.65 -6.13 1.44
C VAL A 90 7.17 -6.04 1.53
N ASP A 91 7.84 -6.76 0.64
CA ASP A 91 9.28 -6.63 0.42
C ASP A 91 9.54 -5.54 -0.62
N LEU A 92 10.56 -4.72 -0.34
CA LEU A 92 10.86 -3.50 -1.07
C LEU A 92 12.12 -3.67 -1.93
N PRO A 93 12.23 -2.96 -3.06
CA PRO A 93 13.43 -3.00 -3.88
C PRO A 93 14.67 -2.52 -3.10
N GLN A 94 15.82 -3.09 -3.43
CA GLN A 94 17.09 -2.77 -2.75
C GLN A 94 17.95 -1.76 -3.53
N ASP A 95 17.66 -1.58 -4.82
CA ASP A 95 18.39 -0.68 -5.71
C ASP A 95 17.46 0.29 -6.46
N GLU A 96 18.06 1.36 -6.99
CA GLU A 96 17.35 2.42 -7.68
C GLU A 96 16.53 1.91 -8.88
N ALA A 97 17.09 0.97 -9.64
CA ALA A 97 16.43 0.41 -10.81
C ALA A 97 15.11 -0.26 -10.41
N GLY A 98 15.12 -1.06 -9.35
CA GLY A 98 13.91 -1.72 -8.85
C GLY A 98 12.85 -0.74 -8.36
N TRP A 99 13.22 0.38 -7.75
CA TRP A 99 12.27 1.43 -7.34
C TRP A 99 11.63 2.19 -8.52
N LYS A 100 12.33 2.27 -9.65
CA LYS A 100 11.90 3.00 -10.85
C LYS A 100 11.30 2.12 -11.93
N GLN A 101 11.33 0.79 -11.76
CA GLN A 101 10.80 -0.17 -12.73
C GLN A 101 9.28 -0.34 -12.56
N PRO A 102 8.45 0.00 -13.56
CA PRO A 102 7.03 -0.29 -13.54
C PRO A 102 6.78 -1.81 -13.55
N GLY A 103 5.79 -2.25 -12.77
CA GLY A 103 5.28 -3.62 -12.81
C GLY A 103 4.23 -3.83 -13.90
N GLY A 104 3.15 -4.55 -13.56
CA GLY A 104 2.01 -4.77 -14.47
C GLY A 104 1.18 -3.53 -14.78
N ALA A 105 1.47 -2.39 -14.17
CA ALA A 105 0.82 -1.09 -14.42
C ALA A 105 1.80 0.07 -14.16
N PRO A 106 1.55 1.27 -14.70
CA PRO A 106 2.45 2.41 -14.54
C PRO A 106 2.60 2.86 -13.08
N LEU A 107 3.82 3.21 -12.66
CA LEU A 107 4.10 3.75 -11.32
C LEU A 107 3.28 5.02 -11.02
N ALA A 108 3.06 5.87 -12.02
CA ALA A 108 2.27 7.08 -11.90
C ALA A 108 0.74 6.86 -12.06
N GLY A 109 0.32 5.64 -12.38
CA GLY A 109 -1.07 5.33 -12.74
C GLY A 109 -1.42 5.87 -14.12
N THR A 110 -2.72 6.06 -14.35
CA THR A 110 -3.25 6.66 -15.59
C THR A 110 -4.31 7.69 -15.23
N ALA A 111 -4.93 8.33 -16.23
CA ALA A 111 -6.09 9.19 -16.00
C ALA A 111 -7.28 8.45 -15.34
N THR A 112 -7.27 7.12 -15.34
CA THR A 112 -8.38 6.27 -14.91
C THR A 112 -8.00 5.23 -13.85
N THR A 113 -6.72 5.14 -13.48
CA THR A 113 -6.22 4.13 -12.54
C THR A 113 -5.24 4.75 -11.55
N MET A 114 -5.24 4.21 -10.33
CA MET A 114 -4.31 4.62 -9.28
C MET A 114 -2.85 4.32 -9.67
N PRO A 115 -1.88 5.06 -9.09
CA PRO A 115 -0.47 4.65 -9.08
C PRO A 115 -0.30 3.17 -8.70
N ALA A 116 0.60 2.46 -9.37
CA ALA A 116 0.86 1.04 -9.12
C ALA A 116 2.22 0.82 -8.44
N PRO A 117 2.38 -0.26 -7.65
CA PRO A 117 3.68 -0.60 -7.10
C PRO A 117 4.73 -0.95 -8.15
N PRO A 118 6.03 -0.81 -7.81
CA PRO A 118 7.13 -1.28 -8.67
C PRO A 118 7.07 -2.76 -8.99
N ALA A 119 7.78 -3.17 -10.03
CA ALA A 119 7.89 -4.57 -10.42
C ALA A 119 8.39 -5.43 -9.24
N GLY A 120 7.75 -6.57 -9.02
CA GLY A 120 8.08 -7.49 -7.93
C GLY A 120 7.59 -7.06 -6.54
N VAL A 121 7.15 -5.81 -6.36
CA VAL A 121 6.55 -5.34 -5.11
C VAL A 121 5.10 -5.81 -5.04
N SER A 122 4.83 -6.72 -4.11
CA SER A 122 3.51 -7.28 -3.90
C SER A 122 3.26 -7.48 -2.41
N GLN A 123 2.08 -7.06 -1.95
CA GLN A 123 1.65 -7.30 -0.58
C GLN A 123 1.25 -8.76 -0.39
N ARG A 124 1.63 -9.32 0.76
CA ARG A 124 1.25 -10.67 1.19
C ARG A 124 0.59 -10.61 2.55
N ARG A 125 -0.56 -11.28 2.67
CA ARG A 125 -1.28 -11.38 3.94
C ARG A 125 -0.51 -12.24 4.95
N LEU A 126 -0.49 -11.81 6.20
CA LEU A 126 0.14 -12.50 7.33
C LEU A 126 -0.85 -13.08 8.33
N THR A 127 -2.05 -12.53 8.43
CA THR A 127 -3.11 -13.01 9.33
C THR A 127 -4.36 -13.39 8.56
N PHE A 128 -5.01 -14.48 8.99
CA PHE A 128 -6.20 -15.04 8.34
C PHE A 128 -7.23 -15.32 9.42
N THR A 129 -8.06 -14.33 9.72
CA THR A 129 -8.94 -14.32 10.90
C THR A 129 -10.43 -14.42 10.56
N HIS A 130 -10.77 -14.51 9.28
CA HIS A 130 -12.15 -14.58 8.78
C HIS A 130 -12.99 -15.67 9.47
N HIS A 131 -12.38 -16.79 9.84
CA HIS A 131 -13.04 -17.92 10.50
C HIS A 131 -13.16 -17.78 12.03
N ARG A 132 -12.61 -16.73 12.64
CA ARG A 132 -12.60 -16.56 14.09
C ARG A 132 -13.96 -16.05 14.59
N ARG A 133 -14.26 -16.31 15.86
CA ARG A 133 -15.45 -15.76 16.53
C ARG A 133 -15.49 -14.22 16.49
N TYR A 134 -14.32 -13.59 16.54
CA TYR A 134 -14.13 -12.15 16.37
C TYR A 134 -13.09 -11.94 15.27
N PRO A 135 -13.51 -11.84 14.01
CA PRO A 135 -12.61 -11.60 12.89
C PRO A 135 -11.95 -10.23 12.98
N GLY A 136 -10.74 -10.14 12.43
CA GLY A 136 -10.01 -8.91 12.21
C GLY A 136 -9.06 -8.53 13.34
N LEU A 137 -8.10 -7.68 12.99
CA LEU A 137 -7.28 -6.95 13.95
C LEU A 137 -8.11 -5.85 14.61
N VAL A 138 -7.91 -5.63 15.90
CA VAL A 138 -8.56 -4.54 16.63
C VAL A 138 -8.01 -3.20 16.17
N ASN A 139 -8.87 -2.36 15.60
CA ASN A 139 -8.54 -1.00 15.16
C ASN A 139 -9.18 0.10 16.03
N VAL A 140 -9.96 -0.29 17.06
CA VAL A 140 -10.49 0.62 18.10
C VAL A 140 -10.20 0.03 19.49
N PRO A 141 -9.36 0.68 20.32
CA PRO A 141 -8.60 1.90 20.00
C PRO A 141 -7.60 1.67 18.86
N ARG A 142 -7.14 2.75 18.23
CA ARG A 142 -6.19 2.70 17.11
C ARG A 142 -4.85 2.10 17.57
N HIS A 143 -4.34 1.14 16.83
CA HIS A 143 -3.02 0.54 17.04
C HIS A 143 -2.12 0.75 15.84
N TRP A 144 -0.80 0.76 16.07
CA TRP A 144 0.22 0.83 15.02
C TRP A 144 0.97 -0.49 14.92
N VAL A 145 1.22 -0.96 13.70
CA VAL A 145 2.09 -2.11 13.47
C VAL A 145 3.50 -1.78 13.93
N ARG A 146 4.11 -2.68 14.70
CA ARG A 146 5.50 -2.54 15.17
C ARG A 146 6.24 -3.85 15.05
N ALA A 147 7.44 -3.80 14.48
CA ALA A 147 8.39 -4.90 14.55
C ALA A 147 9.12 -4.91 15.89
N ASN A 148 9.50 -6.10 16.37
CA ASN A 148 10.34 -6.22 17.56
C ASN A 148 11.77 -5.73 17.24
N PRO A 149 12.30 -4.70 17.93
CA PRO A 149 13.61 -4.12 17.63
C PRO A 149 14.77 -5.09 17.87
N ARG A 150 14.59 -6.15 18.68
CA ARG A 150 15.64 -7.11 19.04
C ARG A 150 15.87 -8.24 18.03
N ARG A 151 15.09 -8.29 16.93
CA ARG A 151 15.24 -9.29 15.85
C ARG A 151 15.72 -8.64 14.55
N ARG A 152 16.76 -7.81 14.61
CA ARG A 152 17.61 -7.57 13.42
C ARG A 152 18.48 -8.81 13.24
N ARG A 153 18.20 -9.61 12.21
CA ARG A 153 19.18 -10.59 11.68
C ARG A 153 20.09 -9.88 10.71
#